data_AF-A0A428Y220-F1
#
_entry.id   AF-A0A428Y220-F1
#
_cell.length_a   1.000
_cell.length_b   1.000
_cell.length_c   1.000
_cell.angle_alpha   90.00
_cell.angle_beta   90.00
_cell.angle_gamma   90.00
#
_symmetry.space_group_name_H-M   'P 1'
#
loop_
_entity.id
_entity.type
_entity.pdbx_description
1 polymer ?
#
loop_
_entity_poly.entity_id
_entity_poly.type
_entity_poly.pdbx_seq_one_letter_code
_entity_poly.pdbx_strand_id
1 'polypeptide(L)'
;MRVAAVTLCGVGGLSGAMYGLLTGQGKRARTLIGRSTTDPHRADGVYPGGVGSVLKFAVLGDSLAAGLGAENADLLPGVLLARGLVEETGRSVRLTTYARVGATTRTFISQVDQAVADPPDLALVIIGGNDVTGKMRVRTSAALLGIEVARLRAAGAAVVVATCPDLGTIRPIPQPLRWVVRQWGRMLAKAQRHAVLRAGGIPVPAADLISAEFHMRYSELFSPDRFHPNGAGYRHASAVLLAPLCQAVTASM
;
A
#
# COMPACT_ATOMS: atom_id res chain seq x y z
N MET A 1 -53.11 -7.97 -33.97
CA MET A 1 -51.79 -7.29 -33.84
C MET A 1 -51.85 -6.42 -32.59
N ARG A 2 -50.95 -6.44 -31.59
CA ARG A 2 -49.74 -7.19 -31.24
C ARG A 2 -49.75 -7.17 -29.69
N VAL A 3 -49.59 -8.32 -29.04
CA VAL A 3 -49.33 -8.36 -27.59
C VAL A 3 -47.89 -7.90 -27.39
N ALA A 4 -47.70 -6.76 -26.72
CA ALA A 4 -46.38 -6.28 -26.32
C ALA A 4 -45.85 -7.21 -25.22
N ALA A 5 -44.85 -8.02 -25.56
CA ALA A 5 -44.08 -8.76 -24.59
C ALA A 5 -43.27 -7.76 -23.75
N VAL A 6 -43.74 -7.52 -22.52
CA VAL A 6 -42.93 -6.85 -21.51
C VAL A 6 -41.88 -7.87 -21.07
N THR A 7 -40.68 -7.74 -21.60
CA THR A 7 -39.54 -8.57 -21.18
C THR A 7 -39.24 -8.27 -19.72
N LEU A 8 -39.51 -9.24 -18.84
CA LEU A 8 -39.09 -9.22 -17.45
C LEU A 8 -37.55 -9.19 -17.42
N CYS A 9 -36.95 -8.00 -17.34
CA CYS A 9 -35.56 -7.86 -16.92
C CYS A 9 -35.50 -8.23 -15.43
N GLY A 10 -35.43 -9.53 -15.14
CA GLY A 10 -35.29 -10.03 -13.78
C GLY A 10 -34.03 -9.46 -13.11
N VAL A 11 -33.99 -9.51 -11.78
CA VAL A 11 -32.87 -9.07 -10.93
C VAL A 11 -31.52 -9.64 -11.42
N GLY A 12 -31.51 -10.83 -12.02
CA GLY A 12 -30.32 -11.43 -12.65
C GLY A 12 -29.79 -10.70 -13.88
N GLY A 13 -30.65 -10.10 -14.72
CA GLY A 13 -30.25 -9.37 -15.93
C GLY A 13 -29.60 -8.01 -15.61
N LEU A 14 -30.15 -7.28 -14.63
CA LEU A 14 -29.56 -6.03 -14.13
C LEU A 14 -28.23 -6.29 -13.40
N SER A 15 -28.15 -7.38 -12.63
CA SER A 15 -26.91 -7.80 -11.95
C SER A 15 -25.82 -8.21 -12.96
N GLY A 16 -26.20 -8.93 -14.02
CA GLY A 16 -25.30 -9.32 -15.10
C GLY A 16 -24.78 -8.12 -15.92
N ALA A 17 -25.65 -7.18 -16.27
CA ALA A 17 -25.28 -5.95 -16.98
C ALA A 17 -24.32 -5.07 -16.14
N MET A 18 -24.62 -4.89 -14.85
CA MET A 18 -23.73 -4.16 -13.92
C MET A 18 -22.37 -4.86 -13.78
N TYR A 19 -22.37 -6.18 -13.60
CA TYR A 19 -21.13 -6.96 -13.52
C TYR A 19 -20.29 -6.85 -14.80
N GLY A 20 -20.94 -6.91 -15.97
CA GLY A 20 -20.31 -6.71 -17.28
C GLY A 20 -19.69 -5.33 -17.42
N LEU A 21 -20.43 -4.28 -17.04
CA LEU A 21 -19.95 -2.89 -17.04
C LEU A 21 -18.71 -2.73 -16.16
N LEU A 22 -18.76 -3.16 -14.89
CA LEU A 22 -17.64 -3.05 -13.95
C LEU A 22 -16.41 -3.83 -14.44
N THR A 23 -16.62 -5.02 -15.03
CA THR A 23 -15.53 -5.82 -15.59
C THR A 23 -14.91 -5.16 -16.82
N GLY A 24 -15.73 -4.58 -17.70
CA GLY A 24 -15.28 -3.80 -18.85
C GLY A 24 -14.48 -2.56 -18.44
N GLN A 25 -14.96 -1.84 -17.43
CA GLN A 25 -14.26 -0.70 -16.83
C GLN A 25 -12.89 -1.09 -16.25
N GLY A 26 -12.82 -2.25 -15.57
CA GLY A 26 -11.55 -2.76 -15.05
C GLY A 26 -10.55 -3.12 -16.15
N LYS A 27 -11.02 -3.71 -17.27
CA LYS A 27 -10.16 -3.98 -18.44
C LYS A 27 -9.63 -2.68 -19.05
N ARG A 28 -10.51 -1.70 -19.29
CA ARG A 28 -10.14 -0.39 -19.84
C ARG A 28 -9.16 0.36 -18.93
N ALA A 29 -9.38 0.34 -17.62
CA ALA A 29 -8.47 0.96 -16.65
C ALA A 29 -7.07 0.35 -16.73
N ARG A 30 -6.95 -0.99 -16.77
CA ARG A 30 -5.65 -1.66 -16.94
C ARG A 30 -4.94 -1.28 -18.24
N THR A 31 -5.68 -1.12 -19.34
CA THR A 31 -5.09 -0.66 -20.60
C THR A 31 -4.59 0.79 -20.49
N LEU A 32 -5.34 1.67 -19.81
CA LEU A 32 -4.99 3.09 -19.65
C LEU A 32 -3.86 3.35 -18.64
N ILE A 33 -3.76 2.52 -17.61
CA ILE A 33 -2.68 2.54 -16.62
C ILE A 33 -1.42 1.90 -17.22
N GLY A 34 -1.61 0.86 -18.05
CA GLY A 34 -0.51 0.08 -18.59
C GLY A 34 0.09 -0.88 -17.57
N ARG A 35 1.06 -1.67 -18.01
CA ARG A 35 1.98 -2.37 -17.12
C ARG A 35 3.25 -1.55 -17.06
N SER A 36 3.81 -1.35 -15.86
CA SER A 36 5.17 -0.81 -15.79
C SER A 36 6.10 -1.74 -16.54
N THR A 37 6.88 -1.19 -17.48
CA THR A 37 7.94 -1.90 -18.19
C THR A 37 9.29 -1.78 -17.48
N THR A 38 9.35 -0.96 -16.43
CA THR A 38 10.52 -0.73 -15.61
C THR A 38 10.28 -1.24 -14.20
N ASP A 39 11.26 -1.99 -13.68
CA ASP A 39 11.31 -2.34 -12.27
C ASP A 39 11.57 -1.07 -11.43
N PRO A 40 11.08 -1.01 -10.18
CA PRO A 40 11.43 0.06 -9.27
C PRO A 40 12.95 0.15 -9.09
N HIS A 41 13.45 1.37 -8.85
CA HIS A 41 14.83 1.57 -8.46
C HIS A 41 15.17 0.78 -7.19
N ARG A 42 16.44 0.43 -7.02
CA ARG A 42 16.96 -0.23 -5.82
C ARG A 42 17.99 0.66 -5.16
N ALA A 43 17.84 0.86 -3.85
CA ALA A 43 18.71 1.71 -3.06
C ALA A 43 18.86 1.20 -1.62
N ASP A 44 18.68 -0.11 -1.43
CA ASP A 44 18.93 -0.73 -0.12
C ASP A 44 20.40 -0.57 0.26
N GLY A 45 20.67 -0.41 1.56
CA GLY A 45 21.99 -0.12 2.05
C GLY A 45 21.98 0.56 3.41
N VAL A 46 23.15 1.05 3.83
CA VAL A 46 23.31 1.78 5.08
C VAL A 46 23.29 3.28 4.79
N TYR A 47 22.32 3.96 5.40
CA TYR A 47 22.22 5.40 5.44
C TYR A 47 22.95 5.89 6.70
N PRO A 48 24.08 6.61 6.55
CA PRO A 48 24.94 6.94 7.67
C PRO A 48 24.28 7.99 8.56
N GLY A 49 24.30 7.72 9.87
CA GLY A 49 23.98 8.67 10.92
C GLY A 49 25.19 8.98 11.78
N GLY A 50 24.96 9.58 12.94
CA GLY A 50 25.96 9.82 13.97
C GLY A 50 26.26 8.56 14.81
N VAL A 51 26.43 8.76 16.11
CA VAL A 51 26.86 7.71 17.05
C VAL A 51 25.66 6.87 17.51
N GLY A 52 25.78 5.55 17.46
CA GLY A 52 24.75 4.62 17.96
C GLY A 52 24.75 3.27 17.24
N SER A 53 23.94 2.33 17.72
CA SER A 53 23.73 1.06 17.01
C SER A 53 22.94 1.28 15.72
N VAL A 54 23.28 0.54 14.68
CA VAL A 54 22.57 0.60 13.39
C VAL A 54 21.12 0.14 13.58
N LEU A 55 20.15 0.96 13.17
CA LEU A 55 18.73 0.61 13.13
C LEU A 55 18.44 -0.20 11.85
N LYS A 56 17.98 -1.45 11.99
CA LYS A 56 17.57 -2.29 10.88
C LYS A 56 16.13 -1.96 10.48
N PHE A 57 15.94 -1.35 9.32
CA PHE A 57 14.65 -0.91 8.81
C PHE A 57 14.24 -1.73 7.57
N ALA A 58 13.14 -2.46 7.68
CA ALA A 58 12.57 -3.24 6.59
C ALA A 58 11.34 -2.55 5.99
N VAL A 59 11.26 -2.52 4.65
CA VAL A 59 10.06 -2.08 3.92
C VAL A 59 9.48 -3.27 3.16
N LEU A 60 8.24 -3.62 3.46
CA LEU A 60 7.53 -4.75 2.86
C LEU A 60 6.20 -4.29 2.26
N GLY A 61 5.73 -5.00 1.25
CA GLY A 61 4.43 -4.74 0.65
C GLY A 61 4.37 -4.86 -0.86
N ASP A 62 3.53 -4.02 -1.46
CA ASP A 62 3.26 -3.99 -2.88
C ASP A 62 4.11 -2.96 -3.65
N SER A 63 3.63 -2.51 -4.81
CA SER A 63 4.33 -1.54 -5.65
C SER A 63 4.50 -0.17 -4.99
N LEU A 64 3.62 0.22 -4.06
CA LEU A 64 3.76 1.47 -3.31
C LEU A 64 4.91 1.37 -2.32
N ALA A 65 5.04 0.24 -1.62
CA ALA A 65 6.19 -0.02 -0.74
C ALA A 65 7.50 -0.09 -1.53
N ALA A 66 7.46 -0.67 -2.74
CA ALA A 66 8.63 -0.76 -3.62
C ALA A 66 9.01 0.59 -4.28
N GLY A 67 8.16 1.63 -4.18
CA GLY A 67 8.42 2.94 -4.77
C GLY A 67 8.23 3.02 -6.28
N LEU A 68 7.38 2.16 -6.87
CA LEU A 68 7.10 2.20 -8.30
C LEU A 68 6.54 3.57 -8.70
N GLY A 69 7.06 4.17 -9.77
CA GLY A 69 6.67 5.52 -10.21
C GLY A 69 7.56 6.65 -9.69
N ALA A 70 8.45 6.39 -8.72
CA ALA A 70 9.50 7.32 -8.35
C ALA A 70 10.48 7.53 -9.51
N GLU A 71 10.88 8.78 -9.73
CA GLU A 71 11.72 9.18 -10.87
C GLU A 71 13.18 8.76 -10.70
N ASN A 72 13.61 8.51 -9.46
CA ASN A 72 14.95 8.04 -9.14
C ASN A 72 15.00 7.35 -7.75
N ALA A 73 16.14 6.75 -7.44
CA ALA A 73 16.41 6.03 -6.20
C ALA A 73 16.24 6.88 -4.92
N ASP A 74 16.54 8.18 -4.98
CA ASP A 74 16.46 9.08 -3.80
C ASP A 74 15.03 9.40 -3.38
N LEU A 75 14.08 9.17 -4.28
CA LEU A 75 12.66 9.46 -4.09
C LEU A 75 11.84 8.23 -3.73
N LEU A 76 12.49 7.07 -3.53
CA LEU A 76 11.84 5.86 -3.04
C LEU A 76 11.33 6.08 -1.60
N PRO A 77 10.16 5.57 -1.22
CA PRO A 77 9.59 5.78 0.10
C PRO A 77 10.49 5.22 1.21
N GLY A 78 11.08 4.04 1.01
CA GLY A 78 12.04 3.46 1.95
C GLY A 78 13.28 4.34 2.17
N VAL A 79 13.78 4.99 1.12
CA VAL A 79 14.94 5.88 1.18
C VAL A 79 14.62 7.19 1.89
N LEU A 80 13.50 7.81 1.52
CA LEU A 80 13.00 9.03 2.16
C LEU A 80 12.79 8.82 3.66
N LEU A 81 12.21 7.68 4.04
CA LEU A 81 11.98 7.32 5.43
C LEU A 81 13.26 6.93 6.16
N ALA A 82 14.19 6.22 5.52
CA ALA A 82 15.49 5.91 6.13
C ALA A 82 16.26 7.19 6.46
N ARG A 83 16.28 8.18 5.55
CA ARG A 83 16.88 9.50 5.78
C ARG A 83 16.19 10.25 6.92
N GLY A 84 14.86 10.31 6.91
CA GLY A 84 14.11 10.92 8.02
C GLY A 84 14.36 10.23 9.36
N LEU A 85 14.47 8.90 9.39
CA LEU A 85 14.82 8.16 10.61
C LEU A 85 16.24 8.46 11.08
N VAL A 86 17.20 8.64 10.17
CA VAL A 86 18.56 9.10 10.52
C VAL A 86 18.50 10.49 11.16
N GLU A 87 17.76 11.42 10.56
CA GLU A 87 17.61 12.79 11.06
C GLU A 87 16.97 12.83 12.45
N GLU A 88 15.91 12.06 12.67
CA GLU A 88 15.14 12.05 13.92
C GLU A 88 15.81 11.25 15.05
N THR A 89 16.55 10.18 14.73
CA THR A 89 17.15 9.31 15.75
C THR A 89 18.65 9.51 15.94
N GLY A 90 19.33 10.15 14.99
CA GLY A 90 20.79 10.25 14.93
C GLY A 90 21.52 8.93 14.64
N ARG A 91 20.81 7.80 14.53
CA ARG A 91 21.39 6.48 14.30
C ARG A 91 21.59 6.23 12.80
N SER A 92 22.60 5.46 12.45
CA SER A 92 22.70 4.90 11.09
C SER A 92 21.53 3.94 10.84
N VAL A 93 20.94 3.98 9.65
CA VAL A 93 19.79 3.13 9.28
C VAL A 93 20.19 2.18 8.17
N ARG A 94 20.09 0.87 8.40
CA ARG A 94 20.21 -0.13 7.34
C ARG A 94 18.83 -0.42 6.76
N LEU A 95 18.58 0.08 5.56
CA LEU A 95 17.35 -0.16 4.81
C LEU A 95 17.43 -1.49 4.05
N THR A 96 16.37 -2.29 4.11
CA THR A 96 16.17 -3.46 3.25
C THR A 96 14.72 -3.52 2.76
N THR A 97 14.54 -3.59 1.45
CA THR A 97 13.23 -3.55 0.80
C THR A 97 12.88 -4.95 0.28
N TYR A 98 11.88 -5.58 0.90
CA TYR A 98 11.33 -6.87 0.48
C TYR A 98 10.09 -6.73 -0.41
N ALA A 99 9.60 -5.50 -0.57
CA ALA A 99 8.40 -5.19 -1.34
C ALA A 99 8.48 -5.69 -2.80
N ARG A 100 7.35 -6.17 -3.32
CA ARG A 100 7.26 -6.68 -4.70
C ARG A 100 6.08 -6.05 -5.41
N VAL A 101 6.33 -5.56 -6.63
CA VAL A 101 5.28 -5.05 -7.51
C VAL A 101 4.23 -6.14 -7.74
N GLY A 102 2.96 -5.78 -7.58
CA GLY A 102 1.84 -6.71 -7.73
C GLY A 102 1.60 -7.65 -6.54
N ALA A 103 2.37 -7.53 -5.45
CA ALA A 103 2.12 -8.33 -4.26
C ALA A 103 0.71 -8.09 -3.70
N THR A 104 0.08 -9.18 -3.28
CA THR A 104 -1.16 -9.19 -2.50
C THR A 104 -0.84 -9.69 -1.10
N THR A 105 -1.76 -9.52 -0.15
CA THR A 105 -1.56 -10.07 1.21
C THR A 105 -1.35 -11.59 1.21
N ARG A 106 -1.79 -12.32 0.19
CA ARG A 106 -1.52 -13.76 0.04
C ARG A 106 -0.04 -14.06 -0.26
N THR A 107 0.60 -13.25 -1.10
CA THR A 107 2.00 -13.45 -1.51
C THR A 107 2.99 -12.77 -0.57
N PHE A 108 2.48 -11.91 0.33
CA PHE A 108 3.23 -11.18 1.35
C PHE A 108 4.04 -12.08 2.29
N ILE A 109 3.55 -13.29 2.57
CA ILE A 109 4.21 -14.27 3.45
C ILE A 109 5.68 -14.49 3.11
N SER A 110 6.01 -14.63 1.82
CA SER A 110 7.39 -14.83 1.37
C SER A 110 8.33 -13.66 1.66
N GLN A 111 7.79 -12.43 1.74
CA GLN A 111 8.57 -11.26 2.12
C GLN A 111 8.86 -11.27 3.63
N VAL A 112 7.88 -11.70 4.43
CA VAL A 112 8.04 -11.85 5.87
C VAL A 112 9.01 -12.98 6.19
N ASP A 113 8.93 -14.11 5.48
CA ASP A 113 9.89 -15.23 5.64
C ASP A 113 11.34 -14.76 5.45
N GLN A 114 11.58 -13.89 4.45
CA GLN A 114 12.89 -13.31 4.21
C GLN A 114 13.29 -12.31 5.30
N ALA A 115 12.36 -11.43 5.71
CA ALA A 115 12.62 -10.42 6.72
C ALA A 115 12.92 -11.02 8.11
N VAL A 116 12.26 -12.11 8.51
CA VAL A 116 12.50 -12.75 9.81
C VAL A 116 13.78 -13.60 9.86
N ALA A 117 14.43 -13.86 8.72
CA ALA A 117 15.72 -14.54 8.68
C ALA A 117 16.87 -13.62 9.16
N ASP A 118 16.75 -12.30 8.94
CA ASP A 118 17.56 -11.26 9.57
C ASP A 118 16.59 -10.21 10.15
N PRO A 119 16.03 -10.48 11.35
CA PRO A 119 14.93 -9.69 11.90
C PRO A 119 15.24 -8.19 11.92
N PRO A 120 14.34 -7.34 11.39
CA PRO A 120 14.47 -5.90 11.49
C PRO A 120 14.09 -5.42 12.88
N ASP A 121 14.60 -4.25 13.27
CA ASP A 121 14.15 -3.54 14.46
C ASP A 121 12.83 -2.81 14.17
N LEU A 122 12.65 -2.36 12.93
CA LEU A 122 11.48 -1.62 12.45
C LEU A 122 11.05 -2.15 11.09
N ALA A 123 9.76 -2.44 10.93
CA ALA A 123 9.14 -2.86 9.68
C ALA A 123 8.00 -1.92 9.29
N LEU A 124 8.09 -1.35 8.09
CA LEU A 124 6.98 -0.68 7.43
C LEU A 124 6.30 -1.63 6.44
N VAL A 125 4.98 -1.77 6.56
CA VAL A 125 4.16 -2.54 5.62
C VAL A 125 3.20 -1.62 4.88
N ILE A 126 3.25 -1.65 3.54
CA ILE A 126 2.26 -0.97 2.68
C ILE A 126 1.65 -2.00 1.73
N ILE A 127 0.44 -2.47 2.04
CA ILE A 127 -0.21 -3.52 1.24
C ILE A 127 -1.73 -3.41 1.27
N GLY A 128 -2.36 -3.83 0.17
CA GLY A 128 -3.82 -3.98 0.07
C GLY A 128 -4.41 -3.37 -1.19
N GLY A 129 -3.66 -2.54 -1.92
CA GLY A 129 -4.13 -1.99 -3.20
C GLY A 129 -4.45 -3.10 -4.20
N ASN A 130 -3.55 -4.09 -4.31
CA ASN A 130 -3.75 -5.26 -5.18
C ASN A 130 -4.80 -6.24 -4.67
N ASP A 131 -5.06 -6.27 -3.37
CA ASP A 131 -6.14 -7.07 -2.79
C ASP A 131 -7.51 -6.57 -3.27
N VAL A 132 -7.69 -5.25 -3.36
CA VAL A 132 -8.92 -4.64 -3.89
C VAL A 132 -9.05 -4.88 -5.40
N THR A 133 -8.00 -4.59 -6.18
CA THR A 133 -8.05 -4.75 -7.65
C THR A 133 -8.13 -6.23 -8.06
N GLY A 134 -7.52 -7.11 -7.28
CA GLY A 134 -7.57 -8.57 -7.40
C GLY A 134 -8.80 -9.22 -6.76
N LYS A 135 -9.73 -8.42 -6.22
CA LYS A 135 -11.02 -8.86 -5.66
C LYS A 135 -10.92 -9.82 -4.47
N MET A 136 -9.88 -9.70 -3.66
CA MET A 136 -9.70 -10.52 -2.47
C MET A 136 -10.70 -10.15 -1.37
N ARG A 137 -11.28 -11.16 -0.70
CA ARG A 137 -12.25 -10.95 0.39
C ARG A 137 -11.59 -10.14 1.52
N VAL A 138 -12.22 -9.04 1.93
CA VAL A 138 -11.72 -8.13 2.97
C VAL A 138 -11.28 -8.86 4.23
N ARG A 139 -12.14 -9.74 4.76
CA ARG A 139 -11.86 -10.49 6.00
C ARG A 139 -10.62 -11.39 5.85
N THR A 140 -10.49 -12.05 4.71
CA THR A 140 -9.34 -12.92 4.42
C THR A 140 -8.06 -12.10 4.31
N SER A 141 -8.09 -10.98 3.58
CA SER A 141 -6.94 -10.08 3.43
C SER A 141 -6.49 -9.55 4.80
N ALA A 142 -7.39 -8.96 5.59
CA ALA A 142 -7.06 -8.44 6.90
C ALA A 142 -6.59 -9.53 7.89
N ALA A 143 -7.18 -10.74 7.85
CA ALA A 143 -6.75 -11.84 8.72
C ALA A 143 -5.32 -12.31 8.40
N LEU A 144 -5.00 -12.49 7.12
CA LEU A 144 -3.64 -12.85 6.69
C LEU A 144 -2.64 -11.77 7.07
N LEU A 145 -2.97 -10.49 6.86
CA LEU A 145 -2.11 -9.39 7.29
C LEU A 145 -1.85 -9.45 8.80
N GLY A 146 -2.87 -9.70 9.62
CA GLY A 146 -2.72 -9.82 11.07
C GLY A 146 -1.77 -10.96 11.48
N ILE A 147 -1.84 -12.11 10.80
CA ILE A 147 -0.91 -13.23 11.04
C ILE A 147 0.52 -12.80 10.76
N GLU A 148 0.76 -12.18 9.61
CA GLU A 148 2.12 -11.79 9.20
C GLU A 148 2.68 -10.64 10.04
N VAL A 149 1.85 -9.70 10.49
CA VAL A 149 2.24 -8.67 11.48
C VAL A 149 2.63 -9.32 12.81
N ALA A 150 1.86 -10.30 13.29
CA ALA A 150 2.18 -11.01 14.52
C ALA A 150 3.51 -11.77 14.41
N ARG A 151 3.82 -12.35 13.24
CA ARG A 151 5.11 -13.00 12.98
C ARG A 151 6.28 -12.01 13.03
N LEU A 152 6.15 -10.84 12.41
CA LEU A 152 7.17 -9.78 12.49
C LEU A 152 7.37 -9.29 13.94
N ARG A 153 6.28 -9.08 14.68
CA ARG A 153 6.33 -8.71 16.11
C ARG A 153 7.00 -9.79 16.96
N ALA A 154 6.70 -11.07 16.71
CA ALA A 154 7.31 -12.20 17.41
C ALA A 154 8.82 -12.33 17.12
N ALA A 155 9.28 -11.86 15.95
CA ALA A 155 10.70 -11.76 15.61
C ALA A 155 11.40 -10.53 16.24
N GLY A 156 10.69 -9.70 17.01
CA GLY A 156 11.24 -8.53 17.71
C GLY A 156 11.06 -7.20 17.00
N ALA A 157 10.50 -7.17 15.79
CA ALA A 157 10.35 -5.93 15.02
C ALA A 157 9.24 -5.04 15.58
N ALA A 158 9.44 -3.73 15.63
CA ALA A 158 8.36 -2.74 15.69
C ALA A 158 7.65 -2.70 14.32
N VAL A 159 6.33 -2.83 14.26
CA VAL A 159 5.61 -2.94 12.98
C VAL A 159 4.63 -1.80 12.78
N VAL A 160 4.87 -1.00 11.75
CA VAL A 160 3.97 0.07 11.30
C VAL A 160 3.33 -0.36 9.98
N VAL A 161 2.01 -0.21 9.87
CA VAL A 161 1.27 -0.60 8.67
C VAL A 161 0.52 0.59 8.10
N ALA A 162 0.91 1.06 6.92
CA ALA A 162 0.08 1.96 6.13
C ALA A 162 -1.08 1.14 5.55
N THR A 163 -2.27 1.34 6.11
CA THR A 163 -3.48 0.61 5.66
C THR A 163 -3.84 0.96 4.21
N CYS A 164 -4.72 0.16 3.59
CA CYS A 164 -5.08 0.30 2.18
C CYS A 164 -5.43 1.74 1.82
N PRO A 165 -4.79 2.33 0.79
CA PRO A 165 -5.05 3.71 0.39
C PRO A 165 -6.44 3.86 -0.25
N ASP A 166 -6.88 5.11 -0.40
CA ASP A 166 -8.14 5.40 -1.08
C ASP A 166 -7.98 5.31 -2.60
N LEU A 167 -8.40 4.18 -3.17
CA LEU A 167 -8.38 3.96 -4.62
C LEU A 167 -9.36 4.85 -5.40
N GLY A 168 -10.19 5.65 -4.71
CA GLY A 168 -11.01 6.68 -5.33
C GLY A 168 -10.21 7.84 -5.92
N THR A 169 -8.94 7.99 -5.54
CA THR A 169 -8.01 8.98 -6.11
C THR A 169 -7.62 8.64 -7.55
N ILE A 170 -7.67 7.37 -7.95
CA ILE A 170 -7.17 6.88 -9.24
C ILE A 170 -8.12 7.25 -10.38
N ARG A 171 -7.82 8.32 -11.13
CA ARG A 171 -8.67 8.84 -12.21
C ARG A 171 -8.82 7.93 -13.44
N PRO A 172 -7.84 7.10 -13.84
CA PRO A 172 -8.01 6.13 -14.92
C PRO A 172 -9.12 5.08 -14.67
N ILE A 173 -9.53 4.88 -13.41
CA ILE A 173 -10.66 4.02 -13.08
C ILE A 173 -11.95 4.84 -13.31
N PRO A 174 -12.83 4.46 -14.26
CA PRO A 174 -14.05 5.20 -14.53
C PRO A 174 -15.14 4.92 -13.48
N GLN A 175 -16.17 5.78 -13.43
CA GLN A 175 -17.38 5.52 -12.65
C GLN A 175 -18.33 4.57 -13.39
N PRO A 176 -19.01 3.62 -12.71
CA PRO A 176 -19.14 3.51 -11.26
C PRO A 176 -18.05 2.66 -10.57
N LEU A 177 -17.14 2.01 -11.32
CA LEU A 177 -16.12 1.14 -10.72
C LEU A 177 -15.24 1.87 -9.69
N ARG A 178 -14.87 3.12 -9.95
CA ARG A 178 -14.05 3.92 -9.03
C ARG A 178 -14.70 4.09 -7.65
N TRP A 179 -16.01 4.32 -7.61
CA TRP A 179 -16.76 4.36 -6.36
C TRP A 179 -16.72 2.99 -5.66
N VAL A 180 -16.91 1.89 -6.39
CA VAL A 180 -16.88 0.53 -5.83
C VAL A 180 -15.52 0.22 -5.20
N VAL A 181 -14.41 0.46 -5.92
CA VAL A 181 -13.06 0.18 -5.39
C VAL A 181 -12.69 1.11 -4.24
N ARG A 182 -13.19 2.36 -4.21
CA ARG A 182 -13.05 3.25 -3.05
C ARG A 182 -13.72 2.68 -1.81
N GLN A 183 -14.98 2.25 -1.91
CA GLN A 183 -15.70 1.68 -0.77
C GLN A 183 -15.02 0.39 -0.28
N TRP A 184 -14.63 -0.48 -1.21
CA TRP A 184 -13.90 -1.71 -0.86
C TRP A 184 -12.56 -1.40 -0.20
N GLY A 185 -11.76 -0.48 -0.73
CA GLY A 185 -10.49 -0.06 -0.12
C GLY A 185 -10.66 0.47 1.30
N ARG A 186 -11.69 1.30 1.54
CA ARG A 186 -12.00 1.81 2.89
C ARG A 186 -12.45 0.72 3.85
N MET A 187 -13.26 -0.24 3.38
CA MET A 187 -13.64 -1.42 4.17
C MET A 187 -12.41 -2.26 4.51
N LEU A 188 -11.48 -2.42 3.56
CA LEU A 188 -10.23 -3.13 3.79
C LEU A 188 -9.35 -2.39 4.80
N ALA A 189 -9.14 -1.08 4.63
CA ALA A 189 -8.36 -0.28 5.57
C ALA A 189 -8.89 -0.37 7.00
N LYS A 190 -10.22 -0.29 7.18
CA LYS A 190 -10.86 -0.50 8.49
C LYS A 190 -10.59 -1.89 9.05
N ALA A 191 -10.70 -2.94 8.25
CA ALA A 191 -10.44 -4.30 8.70
C ALA A 191 -8.96 -4.53 9.04
N GLN A 192 -8.04 -4.00 8.23
CA GLN A 192 -6.60 -4.03 8.47
C GLN A 192 -6.26 -3.33 9.79
N ARG A 193 -6.81 -2.13 10.06
CA ARG A 193 -6.61 -1.43 11.35
C ARG A 193 -6.87 -2.33 12.55
N HIS A 194 -8.01 -3.04 12.56
CA HIS A 194 -8.35 -3.94 13.65
C HIS A 194 -7.41 -5.15 13.74
N ALA A 195 -7.02 -5.73 12.61
CA ALA A 195 -6.13 -6.87 12.58
C ALA A 195 -4.71 -6.51 13.06
N VAL A 196 -4.20 -5.36 12.60
CA VAL A 196 -2.87 -4.84 12.97
C VAL A 196 -2.80 -4.53 14.46
N LEU A 197 -3.82 -3.83 15.02
CA LEU A 197 -3.86 -3.55 16.46
C LEU A 197 -3.87 -4.82 17.30
N ARG A 198 -4.69 -5.81 16.94
CA ARG A 198 -4.73 -7.10 17.66
C ARG A 198 -3.41 -7.87 17.59
N ALA A 199 -2.67 -7.71 16.49
CA ALA A 199 -1.35 -8.32 16.32
C ALA A 199 -0.21 -7.53 16.99
N GLY A 200 -0.51 -6.42 17.67
CA GLY A 200 0.48 -5.58 18.35
C GLY A 200 1.27 -4.65 17.42
N GLY A 201 0.78 -4.40 16.21
CA GLY A 201 1.33 -3.40 15.29
C GLY A 201 0.62 -2.05 15.37
N ILE A 202 1.17 -1.06 14.68
CA ILE A 202 0.67 0.33 14.65
C ILE A 202 0.07 0.61 13.27
N PRO A 203 -1.26 0.69 13.12
CA PRO A 203 -1.88 1.03 11.84
C PRO A 203 -1.90 2.54 11.61
N VAL A 204 -1.46 2.97 10.43
CA VAL A 204 -1.60 4.33 9.92
C VAL A 204 -2.76 4.36 8.91
N PRO A 205 -3.79 5.20 9.13
CA PRO A 205 -4.94 5.31 8.24
C PRO A 205 -4.59 6.09 6.96
N ALA A 206 -3.83 5.49 6.04
CA ALA A 206 -3.35 6.14 4.82
C ALA A 206 -4.50 6.71 3.95
N ALA A 207 -5.64 5.99 3.89
CA ALA A 207 -6.82 6.48 3.18
C ALA A 207 -7.33 7.83 3.70
N ASP A 208 -7.21 8.09 5.01
CA ASP A 208 -7.71 9.31 5.64
C ASP A 208 -6.65 10.41 5.64
N LEU A 209 -5.37 10.05 5.87
CA LEU A 209 -4.29 11.02 6.06
C LEU A 209 -3.59 11.46 4.77
N ILE A 210 -3.58 10.61 3.73
CA ILE A 210 -2.80 10.86 2.51
C ILE A 210 -3.71 11.25 1.33
N SER A 211 -4.92 10.69 1.26
CA SER A 211 -5.74 10.78 0.04
C SER A 211 -6.26 12.17 -0.30
N ALA A 212 -6.42 13.06 0.68
CA ALA A 212 -6.92 14.43 0.44
C ALA A 212 -5.99 15.20 -0.49
N GLU A 213 -4.68 15.17 -0.22
CA GLU A 213 -3.68 15.85 -1.04
C GLU A 213 -3.61 15.25 -2.45
N PHE A 214 -3.66 13.91 -2.56
CA PHE A 214 -3.69 13.21 -3.86
C PHE A 214 -4.94 13.53 -4.70
N HIS A 215 -6.07 13.88 -4.06
CA HIS A 215 -7.25 14.38 -4.77
C HIS A 215 -7.03 15.80 -5.30
N MET A 216 -6.50 16.70 -4.47
CA MET A 216 -6.30 18.12 -4.78
C MET A 216 -5.21 18.32 -5.83
N ARG A 217 -4.07 17.66 -5.68
CA ARG A 217 -2.85 17.85 -6.48
C ARG A 217 -2.55 16.66 -7.39
N TYR A 218 -3.60 16.09 -7.97
CA TYR A 218 -3.51 14.85 -8.76
C TYR A 218 -2.46 14.88 -9.88
N SER A 219 -2.35 16.00 -10.60
CA SER A 219 -1.37 16.13 -11.70
C SER A 219 0.07 16.27 -11.22
N GLU A 220 0.29 16.57 -9.94
CA GLU A 220 1.60 16.80 -9.36
C GLU A 220 2.13 15.59 -8.58
N LEU A 221 1.24 14.76 -8.02
CA LEU A 221 1.60 13.69 -7.08
C LEU A 221 1.56 12.29 -7.68
N PHE A 222 1.03 12.13 -8.89
CA PHE A 222 1.00 10.84 -9.60
C PHE A 222 2.08 10.79 -10.68
N SER A 223 2.62 9.59 -10.87
CA SER A 223 3.51 9.29 -11.98
C SER A 223 2.75 9.33 -13.33
N PRO A 224 3.46 9.27 -14.48
CA PRO A 224 2.83 9.24 -15.80
C PRO A 224 1.79 8.13 -16.01
N ASP A 225 1.87 7.03 -15.24
CA ASP A 225 0.88 5.95 -15.28
C ASP A 225 -0.47 6.32 -14.65
N ARG A 226 -0.54 7.47 -13.96
CA ARG A 226 -1.72 8.02 -13.30
C ARG A 226 -2.31 7.10 -12.22
N PHE A 227 -1.48 6.18 -11.71
CA PHE A 227 -1.85 5.17 -10.73
C PHE A 227 -0.91 5.17 -9.51
N HIS A 228 0.40 5.14 -9.72
CA HIS A 228 1.36 5.20 -8.63
C HIS A 228 1.76 6.64 -8.32
N PRO A 229 2.16 6.94 -7.07
CA PRO A 229 2.81 8.20 -6.74
C PRO A 229 4.08 8.41 -7.57
N ASN A 230 4.37 9.66 -7.89
CA ASN A 230 5.73 10.06 -8.27
C ASN A 230 6.54 10.41 -7.01
N GLY A 231 7.77 10.89 -7.15
CA GLY A 231 8.62 11.23 -6.03
C GLY A 231 8.08 12.36 -5.14
N ALA A 232 7.32 13.31 -5.69
CA ALA A 232 6.62 14.31 -4.89
C ALA A 232 5.49 13.67 -4.06
N GLY A 233 4.72 12.75 -4.65
CA GLY A 233 3.72 11.96 -3.96
C GLY A 233 4.31 11.06 -2.86
N TYR A 234 5.44 10.40 -3.14
CA TYR A 234 6.16 9.60 -2.14
C TYR A 234 6.72 10.47 -1.01
N ARG A 235 7.26 11.65 -1.30
CA ARG A 235 7.69 12.60 -0.27
C ARG A 235 6.56 13.00 0.66
N HIS A 236 5.39 13.32 0.10
CA HIS A 236 4.20 13.64 0.91
C HIS A 236 3.76 12.46 1.77
N ALA A 237 3.65 11.25 1.20
CA ALA A 237 3.27 10.05 1.93
C ALA A 237 4.29 9.70 3.04
N SER A 238 5.59 9.77 2.74
CA SER A 238 6.66 9.50 3.71
C SER A 238 6.66 10.50 4.86
N ALA A 239 6.38 11.78 4.62
CA ALA A 239 6.26 12.78 5.69
C ALA A 239 5.14 12.42 6.70
N VAL A 240 4.02 11.88 6.21
CA VAL A 240 2.93 11.39 7.08
C VAL A 240 3.33 10.13 7.86
N LEU A 241 4.12 9.24 7.25
CA LEU A 241 4.53 7.97 7.84
C LEU A 241 5.71 8.07 8.82
N LEU A 242 6.53 9.13 8.72
CA LEU A 242 7.74 9.27 9.53
C LEU A 242 7.45 9.32 11.03
N ALA A 243 6.49 10.15 11.47
CA ALA A 243 6.19 10.29 12.89
C ALA A 243 5.76 8.96 13.57
N PRO A 244 4.82 8.16 13.01
CA PRO A 244 4.53 6.82 13.52
C PRO A 244 5.74 5.88 13.56
N LEU A 245 6.64 5.96 12.59
CA LEU A 245 7.86 5.15 12.56
C LEU A 245 8.83 5.55 13.68
N CYS A 246 9.05 6.84 13.90
CA CYS A 246 9.87 7.32 15.01
C CYS A 246 9.30 6.88 16.37
N GLN A 247 7.99 7.01 16.57
CA GLN A 247 7.32 6.55 17.79
C GLN A 247 7.51 5.04 18.02
N ALA A 248 7.44 4.24 16.95
CA ALA A 248 7.62 2.79 17.02
C ALA A 248 9.04 2.38 17.44
N VAL A 249 10.05 3.12 16.95
CA VAL A 249 11.46 2.93 17.34
C VAL A 249 11.66 3.24 18.82
N THR A 250 11.15 4.38 19.30
CA THR A 250 11.32 4.79 20.71
C THR A 250 10.62 3.85 21.69
N ALA A 251 9.43 3.35 21.35
CA ALA A 251 8.66 2.45 22.21
C ALA A 251 9.23 1.02 22.31
N SER A 252 10.22 0.68 21.48
CA SER A 252 10.86 -0.64 21.44
C SER A 252 12.24 -0.66 22.11
N MET A 253 12.67 0.49 22.67
CA MET A 253 13.83 0.62 23.56
C MET A 253 13.41 0.45 25.02
#